data_AF-A0A9X0QJF2-F1
#
_entry.id   AF-A0A9X0QJF2-F1
#
_cell.length_a   1.000
_cell.length_b   1.000
_cell.length_c   1.000
_cell.angle_alpha   90.00
_cell.angle_beta   90.00
_cell.angle_gamma   90.00
#
_symmetry.space_group_name_H-M   'P 1'
#
loop_
_entity.id
_entity.type
_entity.pdbx_description
1 polymer ?
#
loop_
_entity_poly.entity_id
_entity_poly.type
_entity_poly.pdbx_seq_one_letter_code
_entity_poly.pdbx_strand_id
1 'polypeptide(L)'
;MVEVHNEQELERALPLETKLVDINNRDLRTFEVSLGTTEELAAQIPKGRVIVSESGISNHADILRLSASGARTFLARDVKI
;
A
#
# COMPACT_ATOMS: atom_id res chain seq x y z
N MET A 1 8.47 5.75 -8.10
CA MET A 1 7.47 5.30 -7.11
C MET A 1 6.75 6.54 -6.63
N VAL A 2 5.44 6.46 -6.47
CA VAL A 2 4.62 7.52 -5.88
C VAL A 2 3.97 6.96 -4.62
N GLU A 3 4.14 7.65 -3.50
CA GLU A 3 3.57 7.27 -2.22
C GLU A 3 2.20 7.92 -2.04
N VAL A 4 1.22 7.16 -1.56
CA VAL A 4 -0.16 7.60 -1.32
C VAL A 4 -0.68 7.04 0.01
N HIS A 5 -1.53 7.82 0.67
CA HIS A 5 -2.09 7.49 1.98
C HIS A 5 -3.62 7.44 1.97
N ASN A 6 -4.24 8.00 0.95
CA ASN A 6 -5.70 8.14 0.83
C ASN A 6 -6.13 8.18 -0.64
N GLU A 7 -7.44 8.17 -0.86
CA GLU A 7 -8.06 8.16 -2.18
C GLU A 7 -7.74 9.42 -2.99
N GLN A 8 -7.69 10.60 -2.36
CA GLN A 8 -7.41 11.85 -3.07
C GLN A 8 -5.97 11.90 -3.59
N GLU A 9 -5.02 11.37 -2.83
CA GLU A 9 -3.63 11.21 -3.27
C GLU A 9 -3.52 10.18 -4.39
N LEU A 10 -4.26 9.07 -4.28
CA LEU A 10 -4.31 8.05 -5.33
C LEU A 10 -4.85 8.61 -6.65
N GLU A 11 -5.95 9.36 -6.62
CA GLU A 11 -6.53 10.01 -7.80
C GLU A 11 -5.51 10.89 -8.53
N ARG A 12 -4.70 11.64 -7.77
CA ARG A 12 -3.62 12.47 -8.31
C ARG A 12 -2.42 11.65 -8.81
N ALA A 13 -2.20 10.48 -8.26
CA ALA A 13 -1.09 9.60 -8.62
C ALA A 13 -1.37 8.77 -9.89
N LEU A 14 -2.61 8.36 -10.13
CA LEU A 14 -2.98 7.51 -11.27
C LEU A 14 -2.60 8.08 -12.66
N PRO A 15 -2.68 9.40 -12.93
CA PRO A 15 -2.24 9.98 -14.20
C PRO A 15 -0.71 9.96 -14.41
N LEU A 16 0.08 9.76 -13.36
CA LEU A 16 1.54 9.77 -13.47
C LEU A 16 2.04 8.54 -14.25
N GLU A 17 3.16 8.67 -14.96
CA GLU A 17 3.75 7.59 -15.76
C GLU A 17 4.35 6.44 -14.91
N THR A 18 4.48 6.62 -13.60
CA THR A 18 5.20 5.67 -12.75
C THR A 18 4.45 4.36 -12.55
N LYS A 19 5.08 3.23 -12.84
CA LYS A 19 4.43 1.92 -12.64
C LYS A 19 4.30 1.49 -11.18
N LEU A 20 4.97 2.17 -10.25
CA LEU A 20 5.05 1.80 -8.84
C LEU A 20 4.20 2.75 -7.98
N VAL A 21 3.14 2.21 -7.38
CA VAL A 21 2.31 2.90 -6.38
C VAL A 21 2.62 2.29 -5.03
N ASP A 22 3.04 3.13 -4.09
CA ASP A 22 3.36 2.76 -2.73
C ASP A 22 2.26 3.24 -1.80
N ILE A 23 1.53 2.31 -1.19
CA ILE A 23 0.47 2.61 -0.25
C ILE A 23 1.03 2.54 1.16
N ASN A 24 1.13 3.69 1.81
CA ASN A 24 1.58 3.77 3.19
C ASN A 24 0.40 3.61 4.13
N ASN A 25 0.37 2.50 4.88
CA ASN A 25 -0.70 2.19 5.83
C ASN A 25 -0.69 3.09 7.07
N ARG A 26 0.29 4.00 7.22
CA ARG A 26 0.37 4.97 8.31
C ARG A 26 -0.18 6.32 7.88
N ASP A 27 -1.21 6.82 8.55
CA ASP A 27 -1.62 8.21 8.41
C ASP A 27 -0.56 9.13 9.04
N LEU A 28 0.01 10.07 8.28
CA LEU A 28 1.09 10.94 8.76
C LEU A 28 0.62 12.08 9.69
N ARG A 29 -0.69 12.30 9.79
CA ARG A 29 -1.31 13.31 10.65
C ARG A 29 -1.69 12.72 12.01
N THR A 30 -2.18 11.49 12.03
CA THR A 30 -2.64 10.81 13.26
C THR A 30 -1.66 9.76 13.77
N PHE A 31 -0.73 9.29 12.93
CA PHE A 31 0.16 8.15 13.16
C PHE A 31 -0.56 6.81 13.35
N GLU A 32 -1.87 6.76 13.08
CA GLU A 32 -2.60 5.49 13.06
C GLU A 32 -2.12 4.62 11.89
N VAL A 33 -2.03 3.31 12.14
CA VAL A 33 -1.60 2.34 11.15
C VAL A 33 -2.71 1.34 10.91
N SER A 34 -3.14 1.21 9.65
CA SER A 34 -4.17 0.25 9.25
C SER A 34 -3.84 -0.40 7.91
N LEU A 35 -3.73 -1.73 7.91
CA LEU A 35 -3.60 -2.50 6.67
C LEU A 35 -4.82 -2.35 5.74
N GLY A 36 -5.96 -1.88 6.29
CA GLY A 36 -7.17 -1.56 5.53
C GLY A 36 -6.93 -0.50 4.46
N THR A 37 -6.00 0.43 4.68
CA THR A 37 -5.63 1.45 3.69
C THR A 37 -5.16 0.81 2.39
N THR A 38 -4.29 -0.19 2.46
CA THR A 38 -3.88 -0.94 1.26
C THR A 38 -5.05 -1.69 0.62
N GLU A 39 -5.92 -2.32 1.42
CA GLU A 39 -7.07 -3.08 0.91
C GLU A 39 -8.03 -2.20 0.11
N GLU A 40 -8.33 -1.01 0.63
CA GLU A 40 -9.23 -0.04 0.02
C GLU A 40 -8.63 0.60 -1.25
N LEU A 41 -7.37 1.06 -1.16
CA LEU A 41 -6.74 1.76 -2.28
C LEU A 41 -6.32 0.83 -3.40
N ALA A 42 -5.86 -0.40 -3.10
CA ALA A 42 -5.44 -1.35 -4.11
C ALA A 42 -6.57 -1.74 -5.07
N ALA A 43 -7.81 -1.79 -4.60
CA ALA A 43 -8.98 -2.08 -5.42
C ALA A 43 -9.23 -1.06 -6.53
N GLN A 44 -8.72 0.17 -6.37
CA GLN A 44 -8.88 1.27 -7.31
C GLN A 44 -7.71 1.39 -8.31
N ILE A 45 -6.61 0.66 -8.07
CA ILE A 45 -5.41 0.73 -8.91
C ILE A 45 -5.60 -0.12 -10.17
N PRO A 46 -5.49 0.47 -11.39
CA PRO A 46 -5.58 -0.29 -12.63
C PRO A 46 -4.50 -1.37 -12.74
N LYS A 47 -4.85 -2.47 -13.44
CA LYS A 47 -3.89 -3.52 -13.78
C LYS A 47 -2.67 -2.95 -14.49
N GLY A 48 -1.50 -3.56 -14.27
CA GLY A 48 -0.23 -3.14 -14.87
C GLY A 48 0.59 -2.16 -14.02
N ARG A 49 0.05 -1.70 -12.89
CA ARG A 49 0.82 -1.08 -11.81
C ARG A 49 1.34 -2.16 -10.85
N VAL A 50 2.50 -1.90 -10.26
CA VAL A 50 3.05 -2.66 -9.14
C VAL A 50 2.65 -1.93 -7.86
N ILE A 51 1.97 -2.65 -6.97
CA ILE A 51 1.54 -2.14 -5.67
C ILE A 51 2.57 -2.55 -4.62
N VAL A 52 3.13 -1.54 -3.96
CA VAL A 52 3.94 -1.67 -2.75
C VAL A 52 3.01 -1.35 -1.56
N SER A 53 3.04 -2.19 -0.53
CA SER A 53 2.38 -1.89 0.74
C SER A 53 3.43 -1.64 1.81
N GLU A 54 3.34 -0.51 2.48
CA GLU A 54 4.27 -0.05 3.50
C GLU A 54 3.57 0.09 4.87
N SER A 55 4.33 -0.11 5.95
CA SER A 55 3.93 0.11 7.35
C SER A 55 2.89 -0.88 7.88
N GLY A 56 2.99 -1.22 9.18
CA GLY A 56 2.05 -2.11 9.87
C GLY A 56 2.23 -3.60 9.61
N ILE A 57 3.12 -3.99 8.69
CA ILE A 57 3.41 -5.38 8.35
C ILE A 57 4.35 -5.97 9.40
N SER A 58 3.87 -6.93 10.19
CA SER A 58 4.61 -7.48 11.33
C SER A 58 4.92 -8.97 11.20
N ASN A 59 4.14 -9.70 10.38
CA ASN A 59 4.27 -11.15 10.25
C ASN A 59 3.85 -11.64 8.85
N HIS A 60 4.06 -12.93 8.60
CA HIS A 60 3.70 -13.54 7.32
C HIS A 60 2.18 -13.51 7.02
N ALA A 61 1.31 -13.57 8.04
CA ALA A 61 -0.14 -13.49 7.81
C ALA A 61 -0.57 -12.11 7.28
N ASP A 62 0.09 -11.03 7.71
CA ASP A 62 -0.13 -9.68 7.16
C ASP A 62 0.24 -9.63 5.67
N ILE A 63 1.37 -10.25 5.30
CA ILE A 63 1.80 -10.36 3.89
C ILE A 63 0.75 -11.12 3.07
N LEU A 64 0.22 -12.23 3.57
CA LEU A 64 -0.82 -13.00 2.88
C LEU A 64 -2.11 -12.21 2.72
N ARG A 65 -2.52 -11.48 3.76
CA ARG A 65 -3.69 -10.58 3.74
C ARG A 65 -3.55 -9.52 2.66
N LEU A 66 -2.43 -8.79 2.64
CA LEU A 66 -2.18 -7.73 1.67
C LEU A 66 -1.98 -8.27 0.24
N SER A 67 -1.42 -9.47 0.12
CA SER A 67 -1.30 -10.17 -1.16
C SER A 67 -2.67 -10.49 -1.76
N ALA A 68 -3.67 -10.81 -0.93
CA ALA A 68 -5.03 -11.05 -1.41
C ALA A 68 -5.65 -9.80 -2.04
N SER A 69 -5.24 -8.60 -1.59
CA SER A 69 -5.67 -7.31 -2.13
C SER A 69 -4.89 -6.83 -3.34
N GLY A 70 -3.93 -7.63 -3.82
CA GLY A 70 -3.16 -7.33 -5.04
C GLY A 70 -1.79 -6.70 -4.80
N ALA A 71 -1.41 -6.42 -3.55
CA ALA A 71 -0.02 -6.06 -3.23
C ALA A 71 0.92 -7.23 -3.60
N ARG A 72 2.09 -6.90 -4.15
CA ARG A 72 3.11 -7.88 -4.55
C ARG A 72 4.49 -7.54 -4.02
N THR A 73 4.65 -6.34 -3.49
CA THR A 73 5.89 -5.83 -2.92
C THR A 73 5.56 -5.25 -1.54
N PHE A 74 6.45 -5.43 -0.57
CA PHE A 74 6.22 -5.02 0.81
C PHE A 74 7.45 -4.28 1.32
N LEU A 75 7.24 -3.10 1.89
CA LEU A 75 8.29 -2.34 2.58
C LEU A 75 8.03 -2.43 4.08
N ALA A 76 8.90 -3.18 4.76
CA ALA A 76 8.79 -3.43 6.19
C ALA A 76 10.18 -3.41 6.83
N ARG A 77 10.26 -2.95 8.09
CA ARG A 77 11.53 -2.86 8.82
C ARG A 77 11.82 -4.16 9.59
N ASP A 78 10.83 -4.65 10.35
CA ASP A 78 10.99 -5.79 11.25
C ASP A 78 9.82 -6.78 11.07
N VAL A 79 9.91 -7.64 10.04
CA VAL A 79 8.93 -8.72 9.83
C VAL A 79 9.43 -9.99 10.50
N LYS A 80 8.60 -10.56 11.38
CA LYS A 80 8.85 -11.91 11.93
C LYS A 80 8.34 -12.94 10.93
N ILE A 81 9.28 -13.62 10.26
CA ILE A 81 9.02 -14.71 9.32
C ILE A 81 9.05 -16.04 10.07
#